data_AF-A0ABD2HQT9-F1
#
_entry.id   AF-A0ABD2HQT9-F1
#
_cell.length_a   1.000
_cell.length_b   1.000
_cell.length_c   1.000
_cell.angle_alpha   90.00
_cell.angle_beta   90.00
_cell.angle_gamma   90.00
#
_symmetry.space_group_name_H-M   'P 1'
#
loop_
_entity.id
_entity.type
_entity.pdbx_description
1 polymer ?
#
loop_
_entity_poly.entity_id
_entity_poly.type
_entity_poly.pdbx_seq_one_letter_code
_entity_poly.pdbx_strand_id
1 'polypeptide(L)'
;MSVPKPRRFTYFERLKSTFNVVHDQETKFLCDKLLSFFENCSSTNAAAASSDIVDFTDTSMENAVGNFLKKHDDFVKQLLGKYVHFSERGEFDLFGIEETMKNKNRHNAMVKTVDQHCYQVLCLCALFCPVDMQKGVMDALFAHLCRIQPDRVFRPVDHALWTALLLLINPVKLKQQCDGSVEVFNNFMAVLRQPSKCDEPDNFCLKGTISLALGVAIKYARNSLGLGISHELDEIELVNDGIKNMAFEYMQAFIVKAPAFFEFPFSIDVVDSLIKNFICYFRDKLVEMCNLCEEELYSLLMQQDKTAHQQMADDGASMPWQNHHSHHYYSPSSPAKKAVPNFANLHFKTFLELIATLYERETEQIVRCSREFTDPNCEGLYDFVFRNRAISAPSLKIAYLSMLTSLCKSIAKVTPNVLQTDECFPLQTPRQPRPNLLPFNKRRRLNPGEWQLGAYGKILPRLPEGTRCGGLVMGKYGLYNPKVRALQEECYPKMMAGVPTERVNRTQEITFQMCKWMVIVSVFITAHNFAMMLYGTKEKPLWPYTLFMEKSD
;
A
#
# COMPACT_ATOMS: atom_id res chain seq x y z
N MET A 1 19.32 9.08 6.00
CA MET A 1 18.90 7.66 5.97
C MET A 1 20.11 6.79 6.26
N SER A 2 20.10 6.09 7.40
CA SER A 2 21.10 5.07 7.69
C SER A 2 20.92 3.92 6.70
N VAL A 3 22.02 3.47 6.09
CA VAL A 3 21.99 2.26 5.25
C VAL A 3 21.48 1.12 6.13
N PRO A 4 20.46 0.35 5.69
CA PRO A 4 19.97 -0.78 6.48
C PRO A 4 21.16 -1.70 6.75
N LYS A 5 21.49 -1.91 8.04
CA LYS A 5 22.51 -2.90 8.42
C LYS A 5 22.06 -4.26 7.87
N PRO A 6 22.81 -4.89 6.95
CA PRO A 6 22.43 -6.17 6.39
C PRO A 6 22.48 -7.24 7.47
N ARG A 7 21.56 -8.19 7.36
CA ARG A 7 21.39 -9.28 8.32
C ARG A 7 22.59 -10.21 8.25
N ARG A 8 22.96 -10.77 9.41
CA ARG A 8 23.99 -11.80 9.55
C ARG A 8 23.44 -13.13 9.02
N PHE A 9 24.14 -13.78 8.11
CA PHE A 9 23.71 -15.06 7.52
C PHE A 9 24.49 -16.22 8.14
N THR A 10 23.82 -17.05 8.93
CA THR A 10 24.36 -18.28 9.55
C THR A 10 23.68 -19.52 8.95
N TYR A 11 23.97 -19.88 7.69
CA TYR A 11 23.18 -20.94 7.02
C TYR A 11 23.96 -21.92 6.12
N PHE A 12 25.25 -21.72 5.88
CA PHE A 12 25.94 -22.41 4.78
C PHE A 12 26.05 -23.95 4.96
N GLU A 13 26.38 -24.43 6.16
CA GLU A 13 26.50 -25.88 6.43
C GLU A 13 25.14 -26.61 6.43
N ARG A 14 24.07 -25.95 6.88
CA ARG A 14 22.72 -26.52 6.81
C ARG A 14 22.21 -26.59 5.38
N LEU A 15 22.64 -25.68 4.51
CA LEU A 15 22.31 -25.68 3.09
C LEU A 15 22.91 -26.86 2.37
N LYS A 16 24.21 -27.10 2.57
CA LYS A 16 24.94 -28.20 1.93
C LYS A 16 24.32 -29.56 2.27
N SER A 17 23.95 -29.77 3.53
CA SER A 17 23.27 -31.00 3.96
C SER A 17 21.85 -31.12 3.39
N THR A 18 21.11 -30.02 3.23
CA THR A 18 19.76 -30.02 2.65
C THR A 18 19.78 -30.28 1.14
N PHE A 19 20.74 -29.72 0.41
CA PHE A 19 20.84 -29.84 -1.04
C PHE A 19 21.33 -31.22 -1.52
N ASN A 20 22.08 -31.94 -0.69
CA ASN A 20 22.52 -33.30 -1.00
C ASN A 20 21.38 -34.32 -1.14
N VAL A 21 20.16 -33.99 -0.71
CA VAL A 21 18.98 -34.86 -0.78
C VAL A 21 18.18 -34.66 -2.07
N VAL A 22 18.53 -33.66 -2.89
CA VAL A 22 17.81 -33.36 -4.13
C VAL A 22 18.21 -34.33 -5.25
N HIS A 23 17.26 -35.12 -5.73
CA HIS A 23 17.47 -36.08 -6.83
C HIS A 23 17.09 -35.54 -8.21
N ASP A 24 16.24 -34.51 -8.29
CA ASP A 24 15.89 -33.86 -9.55
C ASP A 24 17.12 -33.13 -10.15
N GLN A 25 17.42 -33.43 -11.41
CA GLN A 25 18.65 -32.96 -12.07
C GLN A 25 18.70 -31.43 -12.20
N GLU A 26 17.55 -30.78 -12.43
CA GLU A 26 17.49 -29.33 -12.61
C GLU A 26 17.60 -28.58 -11.28
N THR A 27 16.90 -29.05 -10.25
CA THR A 27 17.00 -28.51 -8.90
C THR A 27 18.41 -28.74 -8.34
N LYS A 28 19.01 -29.91 -8.60
CA LYS A 28 20.40 -30.19 -8.22
C LYS A 28 21.37 -29.23 -8.90
N PHE A 29 21.22 -28.98 -10.20
CA PHE A 29 22.04 -28.01 -10.91
C PHE A 29 21.91 -26.60 -10.32
N LEU A 30 20.69 -26.18 -9.97
CA LEU A 30 20.43 -24.89 -9.31
C LEU A 30 21.15 -24.82 -7.95
N CYS A 31 21.02 -25.86 -7.13
CA CYS A 31 21.72 -25.98 -5.84
C CYS A 31 23.24 -25.94 -6.00
N ASP A 32 23.80 -26.66 -6.98
CA ASP A 32 25.24 -26.69 -7.27
C ASP A 32 25.74 -25.29 -7.68
N LYS A 33 24.95 -24.55 -8.46
CA LYS A 33 25.28 -23.16 -8.82
C LYS A 33 25.26 -22.23 -7.61
N LEU A 34 24.25 -22.35 -6.74
CA LEU A 34 24.19 -21.58 -5.49
C LEU A 34 25.39 -21.90 -4.59
N LEU A 35 25.71 -23.18 -4.39
CA LEU A 35 26.88 -23.61 -3.62
C LEU A 35 28.17 -23.06 -4.21
N SER A 36 28.35 -23.14 -5.54
CA SER A 36 29.53 -22.59 -6.21
C SER A 36 29.68 -21.08 -6.01
N PHE A 37 28.57 -20.33 -6.00
CA PHE A 37 28.59 -18.90 -5.71
C PHE A 37 29.10 -18.63 -4.30
N PHE A 38 28.54 -19.31 -3.31
CA PHE A 38 28.92 -19.14 -1.91
C PHE A 38 30.35 -19.61 -1.63
N GLU A 39 30.81 -20.74 -2.18
CA GLU A 39 32.18 -21.25 -1.99
C GLU A 39 33.24 -20.30 -2.59
N ASN A 40 32.94 -19.66 -3.74
CA ASN A 40 33.83 -18.65 -4.32
C ASN A 40 33.85 -17.34 -3.51
N CYS A 41 32.70 -16.92 -2.96
CA CYS A 41 32.62 -15.71 -2.14
C CYS A 41 33.22 -15.90 -0.74
N SER A 42 33.21 -17.11 -0.19
CA SER A 42 33.81 -17.39 1.12
C SER A 42 35.33 -17.61 1.05
N SER A 43 35.82 -18.28 0.00
CA SER A 43 37.27 -18.56 -0.17
C SER A 43 38.14 -17.31 -0.37
N THR A 44 37.56 -16.23 -0.87
CA THR A 44 38.23 -14.93 -1.02
C THR A 44 38.39 -14.18 0.30
N ASN A 45 37.66 -14.56 1.35
CA ASN A 45 37.69 -13.95 2.66
C ASN A 45 38.43 -14.84 3.67
N ALA A 46 39.76 -14.90 3.57
CA ALA A 46 40.61 -15.71 4.45
C ALA A 46 40.46 -15.41 5.96
N ALA A 47 40.00 -14.20 6.32
CA ALA A 47 39.75 -13.78 7.69
C ALA A 47 38.35 -14.16 8.23
N ALA A 48 37.39 -14.49 7.36
CA ALA A 48 36.02 -14.86 7.74
C ALA A 48 35.84 -16.38 7.90
N ALA A 49 36.85 -17.20 7.55
CA ALA A 49 36.79 -18.65 7.65
C ALA A 49 36.55 -19.19 9.08
N SER A 50 36.70 -18.35 10.12
CA SER A 50 36.43 -18.70 11.52
C SER A 50 35.05 -18.23 12.03
N SER A 51 34.29 -17.44 11.26
CA SER A 51 32.95 -16.99 11.63
C SER A 51 31.93 -17.39 10.58
N ASP A 52 30.94 -18.18 10.97
CA ASP A 52 29.78 -18.59 10.14
C ASP A 52 28.89 -17.42 9.67
N ILE A 53 29.37 -16.18 9.72
CA ILE A 53 28.61 -14.95 9.49
C ILE A 53 29.27 -14.16 8.36
N VAL A 54 28.59 -14.11 7.21
CA VAL A 54 28.97 -13.23 6.10
C VAL A 54 28.34 -11.85 6.31
N ASP A 55 29.17 -10.81 6.45
CA ASP A 55 28.73 -9.40 6.48
C ASP A 55 28.76 -8.82 5.06
N PHE A 56 27.59 -8.48 4.53
CA PHE A 56 27.43 -7.93 3.18
C PHE A 56 27.70 -6.42 3.10
N THR A 57 28.08 -5.75 4.20
CA THR A 57 28.64 -4.38 4.14
C THR A 57 30.12 -4.34 3.85
N ASP A 58 30.80 -5.48 3.93
CA ASP A 58 32.23 -5.53 3.72
C ASP A 58 32.53 -5.28 2.24
N THR A 59 33.34 -4.25 1.96
CA THR A 59 33.94 -4.01 0.65
C THR A 59 34.61 -5.26 0.06
N SER A 60 35.08 -6.17 0.91
CA SER A 60 35.60 -7.47 0.47
C SER A 60 34.53 -8.33 -0.24
N MET A 61 33.30 -8.34 0.27
CA MET A 61 32.19 -9.11 -0.31
C MET A 61 31.73 -8.50 -1.64
N GLU A 62 31.68 -7.17 -1.73
CA GLU A 62 31.41 -6.47 -2.99
C GLU A 62 32.42 -6.87 -4.08
N ASN A 63 33.72 -6.86 -3.74
CA ASN A 63 34.77 -7.29 -4.65
C ASN A 63 34.68 -8.78 -5.00
N ALA A 64 34.37 -9.64 -4.03
CA ALA A 64 34.23 -11.08 -4.26
C ALA A 64 33.08 -11.39 -5.23
N VAL A 65 31.89 -10.82 -5.00
CA VAL A 65 30.72 -11.00 -5.88
C VAL A 65 30.99 -10.39 -7.26
N GLY A 66 31.56 -9.19 -7.31
CA GLY A 66 31.90 -8.53 -8.58
C GLY A 66 32.90 -9.36 -9.40
N ASN A 67 33.94 -9.90 -8.77
CA ASN A 67 34.93 -10.76 -9.43
C ASN A 67 34.32 -12.09 -9.88
N PHE A 68 33.44 -12.68 -9.06
CA PHE A 68 32.71 -13.89 -9.44
C PHE A 68 31.86 -13.65 -10.69
N LEU A 69 31.11 -12.54 -10.73
CA LEU A 69 30.28 -12.19 -11.89
C LEU A 69 31.12 -11.95 -13.14
N LYS A 70 32.25 -11.26 -13.04
CA LYS A 70 33.17 -11.07 -14.17
C LYS A 70 33.73 -12.39 -14.71
N LYS A 71 33.98 -13.36 -13.83
CA LYS A 71 34.47 -14.70 -14.21
C LYS A 71 33.36 -15.58 -14.80
N HIS A 72 32.11 -15.34 -14.41
CA HIS A 72 30.94 -16.12 -14.80
C HIS A 72 29.84 -15.20 -15.33
N ASP A 73 30.09 -14.57 -16.48
CA ASP A 73 29.22 -13.58 -17.11
C ASP A 73 27.78 -14.06 -17.35
N ASP A 74 27.61 -15.34 -17.69
CA ASP A 74 26.32 -15.97 -17.91
C ASP A 74 25.66 -16.52 -16.64
N PHE A 75 26.29 -16.40 -15.46
CA PHE A 75 25.77 -16.97 -14.21
C PHE A 75 24.35 -16.50 -13.91
N VAL A 76 24.10 -15.19 -14.01
CA VAL A 76 22.79 -14.61 -13.70
C VAL A 76 21.74 -15.12 -14.68
N LYS A 77 22.03 -15.16 -15.98
CA LYS A 77 21.09 -15.68 -16.99
C LYS A 77 20.77 -17.17 -16.75
N GLN A 78 21.79 -17.98 -16.44
CA GLN A 78 21.60 -19.40 -16.13
C GLN A 78 20.77 -19.59 -14.86
N LEU A 79 21.08 -18.83 -13.80
CA LEU A 79 20.35 -18.86 -12.54
C LEU A 79 18.89 -18.46 -12.75
N LEU A 80 18.63 -17.38 -13.48
CA LEU A 80 17.29 -16.89 -13.81
C LEU A 80 16.48 -17.92 -14.59
N GLY A 81 17.03 -18.45 -15.67
CA GLY A 81 16.33 -19.44 -16.50
C GLY A 81 15.95 -20.70 -15.72
N LYS A 82 16.85 -21.17 -14.86
CA LYS A 82 16.58 -22.33 -14.00
C LYS A 82 15.64 -22.01 -12.84
N TYR A 83 15.72 -20.83 -12.27
CA TYR A 83 14.87 -20.43 -11.16
C TYR A 83 13.41 -20.23 -11.59
N VAL A 84 13.18 -19.56 -12.73
CA VAL A 84 11.85 -19.41 -13.33
C VAL A 84 11.23 -20.79 -13.61
N HIS A 85 12.02 -21.66 -14.24
CA HIS A 85 11.56 -23.01 -14.58
C HIS A 85 11.28 -23.88 -13.33
N PHE A 86 12.11 -23.76 -12.29
CA PHE A 86 11.87 -24.40 -10.99
C PHE A 86 10.56 -23.90 -10.35
N SER A 87 10.32 -22.59 -10.37
CA SER A 87 9.11 -21.99 -9.81
C SER A 87 7.84 -22.40 -10.57
N GLU A 88 7.91 -22.56 -11.90
CA GLU A 88 6.80 -23.03 -12.72
C GLU A 88 6.46 -24.51 -12.46
N ARG A 89 7.48 -25.37 -12.27
CA ARG A 89 7.27 -26.78 -11.94
C ARG A 89 6.81 -27.03 -10.51
N GLY A 90 7.20 -26.19 -9.55
CA GLY A 90 6.77 -26.32 -8.15
C GLY A 90 5.25 -26.23 -7.96
N GLU A 91 4.52 -25.64 -8.92
CA GLU A 91 3.05 -25.55 -8.92
C GLU A 91 2.36 -26.77 -9.55
N PHE A 92 3.04 -27.53 -10.41
CA PHE A 92 2.47 -28.64 -11.18
C PHE A 92 3.36 -29.90 -11.09
N ASP A 93 2.95 -30.87 -10.27
CA ASP A 93 3.29 -32.28 -10.44
C ASP A 93 4.78 -32.68 -10.49
N LEU A 94 5.57 -32.41 -9.44
CA LEU A 94 6.84 -33.13 -9.28
C LEU A 94 6.69 -34.56 -8.73
N PHE A 95 5.51 -34.97 -8.25
CA PHE A 95 5.28 -36.33 -7.76
C PHE A 95 3.90 -36.85 -8.16
N GLY A 96 3.85 -37.63 -9.24
CA GLY A 96 2.70 -38.47 -9.60
C GLY A 96 2.52 -39.70 -8.71
N ILE A 97 2.82 -39.59 -7.41
CA ILE A 97 2.78 -40.72 -6.47
C ILE A 97 2.15 -40.25 -5.17
N GLU A 98 1.23 -41.05 -4.61
CA GLU A 98 0.58 -40.90 -3.30
C GLU A 98 1.61 -40.82 -2.14
N GLU A 99 2.36 -39.73 -2.06
CA GLU A 99 3.30 -39.53 -0.97
C GLU A 99 2.59 -39.11 0.30
N THR A 100 2.95 -39.78 1.40
CA THR A 100 2.54 -39.45 2.75
C THR A 100 2.71 -37.94 3.04
N MET A 101 1.77 -37.32 3.76
CA MET A 101 1.80 -35.88 4.10
C MET A 101 3.16 -35.38 4.65
N LYS A 102 3.94 -36.26 5.28
CA LYS A 102 5.27 -35.94 5.83
C LYS A 102 6.28 -35.56 4.74
N ASN A 103 6.25 -36.22 3.58
CA ASN A 103 7.15 -35.90 2.46
C ASN A 103 6.75 -34.59 1.79
N LYS A 104 5.45 -34.33 1.63
CA LYS A 104 4.92 -33.06 1.13
C LYS A 104 5.39 -31.85 1.96
N ASN A 105 5.34 -31.95 3.29
CA ASN A 105 5.81 -30.87 4.18
C ASN A 105 7.33 -30.63 4.05
N ARG A 106 8.12 -31.70 3.93
CA ARG A 106 9.58 -31.59 3.71
C ARG A 106 9.90 -30.97 2.36
N HIS A 107 9.18 -31.38 1.31
CA HIS A 107 9.32 -30.82 -0.02
C HIS A 107 8.98 -29.33 -0.04
N ASN A 108 7.84 -28.93 0.52
CA ASN A 108 7.45 -27.52 0.60
C ASN A 108 8.47 -26.69 1.38
N ALA A 109 9.02 -27.23 2.47
CA ALA A 109 10.09 -26.57 3.22
C ALA A 109 11.35 -26.39 2.37
N MET A 110 11.74 -27.43 1.61
CA MET A 110 12.89 -27.38 0.70
C MET A 110 12.70 -26.36 -0.43
N VAL A 111 11.54 -26.36 -1.11
CA VAL A 111 11.20 -25.39 -2.15
C VAL A 111 11.30 -23.97 -1.61
N LYS A 112 10.71 -23.73 -0.44
CA LYS A 112 10.79 -22.43 0.24
C LYS A 112 12.24 -22.02 0.55
N THR A 113 13.08 -22.94 0.98
CA THR A 113 14.51 -22.68 1.21
C THR A 113 15.23 -22.34 -0.09
N VAL A 114 15.00 -23.09 -1.18
CA VAL A 114 15.60 -22.81 -2.49
C VAL A 114 15.16 -21.43 -3.00
N ASP A 115 13.87 -21.09 -2.89
CA ASP A 115 13.33 -19.76 -3.24
C ASP A 115 14.06 -18.65 -2.48
N GLN A 116 14.19 -18.79 -1.16
CA GLN A 116 14.87 -17.80 -0.32
C GLN A 116 16.33 -17.58 -0.71
N HIS A 117 17.05 -18.65 -1.09
CA HIS A 117 18.43 -18.52 -1.52
C HIS A 117 18.59 -17.98 -2.94
N CYS A 118 17.74 -18.39 -3.88
CA CYS A 118 17.72 -17.80 -5.21
C CYS A 118 17.42 -16.31 -5.14
N TYR A 119 16.42 -15.91 -4.35
CA TYR A 119 16.10 -14.51 -4.07
C TYR A 119 17.32 -13.75 -3.52
N GLN A 120 17.99 -14.28 -2.49
CA GLN A 120 19.14 -13.64 -1.88
C GLN A 120 20.30 -13.48 -2.86
N VAL A 121 20.67 -14.55 -3.56
CA VAL A 121 21.77 -14.52 -4.53
C VAL A 121 21.46 -13.55 -5.67
N LEU A 122 20.23 -13.53 -6.19
CA LEU A 122 19.83 -12.56 -7.21
C LEU A 122 19.93 -11.11 -6.72
N CYS A 123 19.46 -10.83 -5.49
CA CYS A 123 19.56 -9.49 -4.90
C CYS A 123 21.02 -9.07 -4.71
N LEU A 124 21.89 -9.97 -4.27
CA LEU A 124 23.32 -9.72 -4.10
C LEU A 124 24.02 -9.50 -5.44
N CYS A 125 23.70 -10.33 -6.45
CA CYS A 125 24.20 -10.17 -7.80
C CYS A 125 23.81 -8.80 -8.37
N ALA A 126 22.58 -8.34 -8.14
CA ALA A 126 22.14 -7.01 -8.58
C ALA A 126 22.88 -5.89 -7.82
N LEU A 127 22.90 -5.96 -6.48
CA LEU A 127 23.52 -4.93 -5.64
C LEU A 127 25.02 -4.79 -5.90
N PHE A 128 25.73 -5.88 -6.22
CA PHE A 128 27.17 -5.85 -6.50
C PHE A 128 27.51 -6.03 -7.98
N CYS A 129 26.52 -5.88 -8.87
CA CYS A 129 26.74 -6.00 -10.31
C CYS A 129 27.69 -4.88 -10.81
N PRO A 130 28.81 -5.22 -11.47
CA PRO A 130 29.67 -4.26 -12.17
C PRO A 130 28.89 -3.52 -13.27
N VAL A 131 29.16 -2.22 -13.47
CA VAL A 131 28.40 -1.35 -14.40
C VAL A 131 28.37 -1.92 -15.82
N ASP A 132 29.50 -2.46 -16.28
CA ASP A 132 29.68 -3.08 -17.60
C ASP A 132 28.77 -4.30 -17.84
N MET A 133 28.34 -4.97 -16.78
CA MET A 133 27.46 -6.15 -16.84
C MET A 133 25.98 -5.81 -16.60
N GLN A 134 25.68 -4.65 -16.04
CA GLN A 134 24.32 -4.32 -15.59
C GLN A 134 23.30 -4.35 -16.72
N LYS A 135 23.69 -3.91 -17.92
CA LYS A 135 22.80 -3.95 -19.09
C LYS A 135 22.34 -5.38 -19.39
N GLY A 136 23.27 -6.35 -19.44
CA GLY A 136 22.93 -7.74 -19.72
C GLY A 136 22.09 -8.40 -18.62
N VAL A 137 22.34 -8.03 -17.35
CA VAL A 137 21.52 -8.49 -16.22
C VAL A 137 20.11 -7.89 -16.28
N MET A 138 20.02 -6.58 -16.52
CA MET A 138 18.76 -5.86 -16.65
C MET A 138 17.92 -6.40 -17.80
N ASP A 139 18.50 -6.59 -18.99
CA ASP A 139 17.82 -7.16 -20.16
C ASP A 139 17.25 -8.56 -19.85
N ALA A 140 18.02 -9.40 -19.14
CA ALA A 140 17.57 -10.72 -18.72
C ALA A 140 16.39 -10.65 -17.73
N LEU A 141 16.49 -9.78 -16.71
CA LEU A 141 15.43 -9.58 -15.72
C LEU A 141 14.14 -9.06 -16.38
N PHE A 142 14.24 -8.04 -17.22
CA PHE A 142 13.10 -7.49 -17.96
C PHE A 142 12.45 -8.50 -18.89
N ALA A 143 13.24 -9.30 -19.61
CA ALA A 143 12.72 -10.31 -20.53
C ALA A 143 11.84 -11.37 -19.84
N HIS A 144 12.10 -11.64 -18.55
CA HIS A 144 11.28 -12.52 -17.74
C HIS A 144 10.09 -11.80 -17.10
N LEU A 145 10.31 -10.61 -16.54
CA LEU A 145 9.24 -9.82 -15.91
C LEU A 145 8.12 -9.45 -16.91
N CYS A 146 8.47 -9.15 -18.16
CA CYS A 146 7.51 -8.88 -19.23
C CYS A 146 6.63 -10.07 -19.64
N ARG A 147 6.86 -11.26 -19.08
CA ARG A 147 6.01 -12.45 -19.31
C ARG A 147 4.97 -12.65 -18.22
N ILE A 148 5.03 -11.87 -17.14
CA ILE A 148 4.07 -11.93 -16.04
C ILE A 148 2.74 -11.38 -16.55
N GLN A 149 1.65 -12.09 -16.21
CA GLN A 149 0.29 -11.61 -16.47
C GLN A 149 -0.10 -10.57 -15.40
N PRO A 150 -0.72 -9.44 -15.78
CA PRO A 150 -0.96 -8.33 -14.85
C PRO A 150 -2.05 -8.61 -13.82
N ASP A 151 -2.93 -9.56 -14.06
CA ASP A 151 -4.00 -9.97 -13.15
C ASP A 151 -3.53 -10.99 -12.11
N ARG A 152 -2.28 -11.44 -12.20
CA ARG A 152 -1.69 -12.42 -11.29
C ARG A 152 -0.92 -11.74 -10.16
N VAL A 153 -1.17 -12.21 -8.93
CA VAL A 153 -0.37 -11.85 -7.75
C VAL A 153 1.07 -12.38 -7.92
N PHE A 154 2.06 -11.59 -7.51
CA PHE A 154 3.47 -11.97 -7.65
C PHE A 154 3.77 -13.28 -6.92
N ARG A 155 4.45 -14.18 -7.63
CA ARG A 155 5.09 -15.35 -7.03
C ARG A 155 6.42 -14.97 -6.36
N PRO A 156 7.00 -15.90 -5.57
CA PRO A 156 8.35 -15.72 -5.03
C PRO A 156 9.40 -15.34 -6.08
N VAL A 157 9.38 -15.99 -7.25
CA VAL A 157 10.29 -15.67 -8.35
C VAL A 157 10.06 -14.25 -8.87
N ASP A 158 8.81 -13.87 -9.12
CA ASP A 158 8.45 -12.55 -9.66
C ASP A 158 8.94 -11.42 -8.72
N HIS A 159 8.80 -11.62 -7.40
CA HIS A 159 9.38 -10.73 -6.40
C HIS A 159 10.89 -10.64 -6.46
N ALA A 160 11.58 -11.78 -6.58
CA ALA A 160 13.03 -11.80 -6.67
C ALA A 160 13.53 -11.03 -7.89
N LEU A 161 12.90 -11.26 -9.04
CA LEU A 161 13.25 -10.59 -10.29
C LEU A 161 13.01 -9.08 -10.22
N TRP A 162 11.83 -8.68 -9.76
CA TRP A 162 11.44 -7.27 -9.66
C TRP A 162 12.31 -6.52 -8.64
N THR A 163 12.57 -7.15 -7.48
CA THR A 163 13.42 -6.56 -6.43
C THR A 163 14.87 -6.43 -6.91
N ALA A 164 15.41 -7.48 -7.54
CA ALA A 164 16.76 -7.45 -8.11
C ALA A 164 16.88 -6.34 -9.17
N LEU A 165 15.87 -6.16 -10.01
CA LEU A 165 15.86 -5.09 -11.00
C LEU A 165 15.92 -3.70 -10.34
N LEU A 166 15.07 -3.45 -9.34
CA LEU A 166 15.07 -2.16 -8.64
C LEU A 166 16.32 -1.92 -7.80
N LEU A 167 17.00 -2.98 -7.34
CA LEU A 167 18.27 -2.85 -6.63
C LEU A 167 19.39 -2.24 -7.49
N LEU A 168 19.32 -2.37 -8.82
CA LEU A 168 20.29 -1.74 -9.74
C LEU A 168 20.25 -0.20 -9.68
N ILE A 169 19.10 0.38 -9.36
CA ILE A 169 18.89 1.83 -9.22
C ILE A 169 18.65 2.26 -7.77
N ASN A 170 18.96 1.39 -6.81
CA ASN A 170 18.80 1.70 -5.39
C ASN A 170 19.78 2.81 -4.97
N PRO A 171 19.38 3.75 -4.10
CA PRO A 171 20.26 4.76 -3.52
C PRO A 171 21.63 4.27 -3.04
N VAL A 172 21.70 3.09 -2.42
CA VAL A 172 22.95 2.49 -1.95
C VAL A 172 23.87 2.15 -3.13
N LYS A 173 23.31 1.56 -4.18
CA LYS A 173 24.05 1.20 -5.40
C LYS A 173 24.52 2.44 -6.16
N LEU A 174 23.66 3.43 -6.30
CA LEU A 174 23.99 4.69 -6.97
C LEU A 174 25.14 5.44 -6.27
N LYS A 175 25.20 5.39 -4.93
CA LYS A 175 26.33 5.93 -4.16
C LYS A 175 27.65 5.23 -4.44
N GLN A 176 27.63 3.91 -4.64
CA GLN A 176 28.82 3.14 -4.97
C GLN A 176 29.29 3.41 -6.40
N GLN A 177 28.37 3.81 -7.29
CA GLN A 177 28.58 3.92 -8.73
C GLN A 177 28.41 5.35 -9.25
N CYS A 178 28.86 6.35 -8.50
CA CYS A 178 28.68 7.77 -8.82
C CYS A 178 28.91 8.08 -10.31
N ASP A 179 30.01 7.62 -10.89
CA ASP A 179 30.38 7.90 -12.29
C ASP A 179 29.60 7.06 -13.32
N GLY A 180 29.19 5.84 -12.96
CA GLY A 180 28.47 4.93 -13.85
C GLY A 180 26.94 5.12 -13.86
N SER A 181 26.39 5.84 -12.87
CA SER A 181 24.94 5.93 -12.65
C SER A 181 24.15 6.47 -13.86
N VAL A 182 24.73 7.40 -14.63
CA VAL A 182 24.10 7.95 -15.84
C VAL A 182 23.92 6.88 -16.92
N GLU A 183 24.91 6.02 -17.10
CA GLU A 183 24.84 4.90 -18.04
C GLU A 183 23.74 3.91 -17.62
N VAL A 184 23.61 3.64 -16.33
CA VAL A 184 22.54 2.79 -15.78
C VAL A 184 21.17 3.38 -16.10
N PHE A 185 20.96 4.68 -15.88
CA PHE A 185 19.69 5.34 -16.20
C PHE A 185 19.39 5.28 -17.70
N ASN A 186 20.38 5.53 -18.56
CA ASN A 186 20.21 5.44 -20.01
C ASN A 186 19.85 4.01 -20.46
N ASN A 187 20.45 3.00 -19.83
CA ASN A 187 20.12 1.60 -20.07
C ASN A 187 18.67 1.30 -19.69
N PHE A 188 18.20 1.73 -18.50
CA PHE A 188 16.79 1.60 -18.11
C PHE A 188 15.85 2.30 -19.09
N MET A 189 16.18 3.53 -19.50
CA MET A 189 15.40 4.27 -20.49
C MET A 189 15.34 3.55 -21.84
N ALA A 190 16.46 2.97 -22.29
CA ALA A 190 16.50 2.20 -23.52
C ALA A 190 15.57 0.98 -23.45
N VAL A 191 15.53 0.28 -22.32
CA VAL A 191 14.62 -0.87 -22.13
C VAL A 191 13.17 -0.44 -22.04
N LEU A 192 12.86 0.64 -21.31
CA LEU A 192 11.50 1.17 -21.20
C LEU A 192 10.94 1.72 -22.53
N ARG A 193 11.81 2.23 -23.40
CA ARG A 193 11.44 2.77 -24.73
C ARG A 193 11.40 1.71 -25.83
N GLN A 194 12.01 0.54 -25.62
CA GLN A 194 11.98 -0.51 -26.64
C GLN A 194 10.55 -0.95 -26.89
N PRO A 195 10.09 -0.95 -28.16
CA PRO A 195 8.82 -1.53 -28.54
C PRO A 195 8.90 -3.03 -28.28
N SER A 196 8.44 -3.45 -27.11
CA SER A 196 8.61 -4.81 -26.62
C SER A 196 7.23 -5.45 -26.48
N LYS A 197 7.17 -6.77 -26.29
CA LYS A 197 5.91 -7.44 -25.91
C LYS A 197 5.27 -6.85 -24.64
N CYS A 198 6.04 -6.07 -23.87
CA CYS A 198 5.56 -5.33 -22.70
C CYS A 198 4.68 -4.11 -23.05
N ASP A 199 4.58 -3.72 -24.33
CA ASP A 199 3.61 -2.71 -24.80
C ASP A 199 2.25 -3.31 -25.15
N GLU A 200 2.05 -4.61 -24.91
CA GLU A 200 0.70 -5.15 -24.80
C GLU A 200 -0.04 -4.39 -23.68
N PRO A 201 -1.33 -4.05 -23.89
CA PRO A 201 -2.08 -3.20 -22.96
C PRO A 201 -2.12 -3.71 -21.52
N ASP A 202 -1.86 -4.99 -21.36
CA ASP A 202 -1.88 -5.72 -20.12
C ASP A 202 -0.62 -5.43 -19.25
N ASN A 203 0.55 -5.16 -19.82
CA ASN A 203 1.82 -5.03 -19.04
C ASN A 203 2.23 -3.60 -18.66
N PHE A 204 1.39 -2.60 -18.91
CA PHE A 204 1.69 -1.21 -18.56
C PHE A 204 1.90 -0.99 -17.06
N CYS A 205 1.22 -1.76 -16.20
CA CYS A 205 1.33 -1.61 -14.76
C CYS A 205 2.74 -1.90 -14.23
N LEU A 206 3.34 -3.01 -14.66
CA LEU A 206 4.69 -3.39 -14.28
C LEU A 206 5.70 -2.35 -14.79
N LYS A 207 5.58 -1.95 -16.07
CA LYS A 207 6.38 -0.87 -16.66
C LYS A 207 6.24 0.42 -15.87
N GLY A 208 5.03 0.74 -15.40
CA GLY A 208 4.73 1.87 -14.54
C GLY A 208 5.49 1.83 -13.21
N THR A 209 5.55 0.67 -12.55
CA THR A 209 6.33 0.53 -11.29
C THR A 209 7.82 0.81 -11.50
N ILE A 210 8.37 0.37 -12.64
CA ILE A 210 9.79 0.56 -12.96
C ILE A 210 10.06 2.01 -13.36
N SER A 211 9.16 2.62 -14.14
CA SER A 211 9.23 4.04 -14.52
C SER A 211 9.18 4.94 -13.28
N LEU A 212 8.25 4.68 -12.35
CA LEU A 212 8.16 5.38 -11.08
C LEU A 212 9.46 5.26 -10.28
N ALA A 213 9.99 4.04 -10.15
CA ALA A 213 11.23 3.81 -9.41
C ALA A 213 12.44 4.52 -10.05
N LEU A 214 12.52 4.52 -11.38
CA LEU A 214 13.57 5.20 -12.14
C LEU A 214 13.51 6.72 -11.96
N GLY A 215 12.32 7.33 -12.10
CA GLY A 215 12.15 8.76 -11.87
C GLY A 215 12.54 9.17 -10.44
N VAL A 216 12.15 8.38 -9.44
CA VAL A 216 12.55 8.60 -8.05
C VAL A 216 14.06 8.46 -7.85
N ALA A 217 14.69 7.46 -8.47
CA ALA A 217 16.13 7.24 -8.41
C ALA A 217 16.93 8.38 -9.07
N ILE A 218 16.49 8.88 -10.23
CA ILE A 218 17.13 10.02 -10.92
C ILE A 218 17.07 11.28 -10.04
N LYS A 219 15.89 11.58 -9.47
CA LYS A 219 15.73 12.75 -8.60
C LYS A 219 16.58 12.63 -7.33
N TYR A 220 16.62 11.44 -6.74
CA TYR A 220 17.48 11.13 -5.62
C TYR A 220 18.94 11.41 -5.95
N ALA A 221 19.42 10.86 -7.06
CA ALA A 221 20.80 10.98 -7.52
C ALA A 221 21.19 12.43 -7.79
N ARG A 222 20.32 13.20 -8.45
CA ARG A 222 20.56 14.62 -8.72
C ARG A 222 20.63 15.45 -7.44
N ASN A 223 19.68 15.26 -6.52
CA ASN A 223 19.58 16.08 -5.32
C ASN A 223 20.54 15.68 -4.19
N SER A 224 20.84 14.39 -4.05
CA SER A 224 21.57 13.86 -2.89
C SER A 224 23.01 13.48 -3.20
N LEU A 225 23.30 13.09 -4.44
CA LEU A 225 24.65 12.73 -4.88
C LEU A 225 25.32 13.84 -5.67
N GLY A 226 24.58 14.88 -6.06
CA GLY A 226 25.11 15.99 -6.85
C GLY A 226 25.56 15.56 -8.25
N LEU A 227 25.05 14.43 -8.76
CA LEU A 227 25.42 13.94 -10.08
C LEU A 227 24.88 14.91 -11.14
N GLY A 228 25.76 15.30 -12.08
CA GLY A 228 25.45 16.16 -13.23
C GLY A 228 24.61 15.46 -14.29
N ILE A 229 23.49 14.85 -13.87
CA ILE A 229 22.57 14.13 -14.74
C ILE A 229 21.93 15.13 -15.69
N SER A 230 22.04 14.87 -17.00
CA SER A 230 21.43 15.68 -18.05
C SER A 230 19.94 15.95 -17.80
N HIS A 231 19.49 17.14 -18.15
CA HIS A 231 18.07 17.51 -18.13
C HIS A 231 17.22 16.69 -19.13
N GLU A 232 17.85 15.98 -20.06
CA GLU A 232 17.16 15.06 -20.99
C GLU A 232 16.52 13.86 -20.26
N LEU A 233 17.01 13.52 -19.07
CA LEU A 233 16.38 12.54 -18.19
C LEU A 233 15.34 13.27 -17.32
N ASP A 234 14.14 13.41 -17.88
CA ASP A 234 12.99 14.01 -17.20
C ASP A 234 12.39 13.03 -16.17
N GLU A 235 12.80 13.19 -14.91
CA GLU A 235 12.26 12.40 -13.81
C GLU A 235 10.76 12.62 -13.57
N ILE A 236 10.23 13.78 -13.95
CA ILE A 236 8.82 14.14 -13.71
C ILE A 236 7.96 13.40 -14.73
N GLU A 237 8.38 13.36 -16.00
CA GLU A 237 7.73 12.56 -17.04
C GLU A 237 7.66 11.08 -16.63
N LEU A 238 8.77 10.50 -16.18
CA LEU A 238 8.82 9.10 -15.73
C LEU A 238 7.89 8.80 -14.55
N VAL A 239 7.82 9.72 -13.58
CA VAL A 239 6.90 9.59 -12.45
C VAL A 239 5.46 9.72 -12.90
N ASN A 240 5.14 10.66 -13.80
CA ASN A 240 3.80 10.83 -14.35
C ASN A 240 3.36 9.59 -15.14
N ASP A 241 4.25 9.02 -15.95
CA ASP A 241 4.01 7.77 -16.68
C ASP A 241 3.80 6.61 -15.71
N GLY A 242 4.58 6.53 -14.62
CA GLY A 242 4.39 5.54 -13.57
C GLY A 242 3.01 5.63 -12.92
N ILE A 243 2.59 6.84 -12.54
CA ILE A 243 1.29 7.10 -11.92
C ILE A 243 0.16 6.76 -12.90
N LYS A 244 0.21 7.27 -14.13
CA LYS A 244 -0.78 7.03 -15.18
C LYS A 244 -0.93 5.54 -15.49
N ASN A 245 0.16 4.80 -15.42
CA ASN A 245 0.19 3.35 -15.59
C ASN A 245 -0.05 2.60 -14.27
N MET A 246 -0.80 3.17 -13.32
CA MET A 246 -1.32 2.47 -12.13
C MET A 246 -0.24 1.85 -11.23
N ALA A 247 0.96 2.44 -11.17
CA ALA A 247 2.08 1.85 -10.42
C ALA A 247 1.75 1.61 -8.94
N PHE A 248 1.06 2.53 -8.28
CA PHE A 248 0.71 2.39 -6.86
C PHE A 248 -0.32 1.30 -6.63
N GLU A 249 -1.32 1.21 -7.50
CA GLU A 249 -2.38 0.19 -7.45
C GLU A 249 -1.79 -1.19 -7.67
N TYR A 250 -0.90 -1.30 -8.65
CA TYR A 250 -0.22 -2.55 -8.95
C TYR A 250 0.69 -2.99 -7.81
N MET A 251 1.50 -2.08 -7.27
CA MET A 251 2.33 -2.36 -6.10
C MET A 251 1.47 -2.79 -4.90
N GLN A 252 0.36 -2.12 -4.63
CA GLN A 252 -0.50 -2.47 -3.49
C GLN A 252 -1.18 -3.82 -3.68
N ALA A 253 -1.78 -4.06 -4.85
CA ALA A 253 -2.63 -5.22 -5.08
C ALA A 253 -1.84 -6.51 -5.35
N PHE A 254 -0.77 -6.43 -6.14
CA PHE A 254 -0.09 -7.61 -6.66
C PHE A 254 1.31 -7.83 -6.08
N ILE A 255 1.96 -6.77 -5.58
CA ILE A 255 3.31 -6.87 -5.02
C ILE A 255 3.25 -6.94 -3.49
N VAL A 256 2.83 -5.89 -2.78
CA VAL A 256 2.90 -5.83 -1.32
C VAL A 256 1.93 -6.80 -0.64
N LYS A 257 0.74 -7.03 -1.21
CA LYS A 257 -0.24 -8.00 -0.69
C LYS A 257 0.12 -9.46 -0.97
N ALA A 258 1.12 -9.72 -1.81
CA ALA A 258 1.52 -11.07 -2.10
C ALA A 258 2.06 -11.78 -0.83
N PRO A 259 1.73 -13.08 -0.62
CA PRO A 259 2.13 -13.78 0.59
C PRO A 259 3.64 -13.81 0.83
N ALA A 260 4.43 -13.90 -0.25
CA ALA A 260 5.88 -14.02 -0.21
C ALA A 260 6.60 -12.67 0.04
N PHE A 261 5.95 -11.53 -0.19
CA PHE A 261 6.57 -10.21 -0.09
C PHE A 261 7.28 -9.98 1.26
N PHE A 262 6.61 -10.32 2.35
CA PHE A 262 7.14 -10.12 3.70
C PHE A 262 8.15 -11.19 4.16
N GLU A 263 8.36 -12.23 3.36
CA GLU A 263 9.41 -13.22 3.59
C GLU A 263 10.77 -12.73 3.06
N PHE A 264 10.76 -11.66 2.27
CA PHE A 264 11.89 -11.14 1.51
C PHE A 264 12.30 -9.74 2.00
N PRO A 265 13.38 -9.65 2.82
CA PRO A 265 13.76 -8.40 3.46
C PRO A 265 14.10 -7.26 2.50
N PHE A 266 14.82 -7.53 1.40
CA PHE A 266 15.15 -6.48 0.42
C PHE A 266 13.90 -5.93 -0.28
N SER A 267 12.86 -6.73 -0.52
CA SER A 267 11.60 -6.25 -1.11
C SER A 267 10.96 -5.17 -0.24
N ILE A 268 10.96 -5.38 1.08
CA ILE A 268 10.47 -4.40 2.04
C ILE A 268 11.32 -3.12 1.99
N ASP A 269 12.66 -3.26 2.05
CA ASP A 269 13.57 -2.10 2.05
C ASP A 269 13.50 -1.31 0.74
N VAL A 270 13.33 -1.98 -0.40
CA VAL A 270 13.20 -1.35 -1.72
C VAL A 270 11.91 -0.55 -1.81
N VAL A 271 10.76 -1.14 -1.43
CA VAL A 271 9.47 -0.44 -1.45
C VAL A 271 9.45 0.70 -0.43
N ASP A 272 9.95 0.47 0.78
CA ASP A 272 10.09 1.49 1.84
C ASP A 272 10.92 2.68 1.35
N SER A 273 12.09 2.41 0.77
CA SER A 273 12.96 3.45 0.23
C SER A 273 12.31 4.19 -0.93
N LEU A 274 11.64 3.47 -1.84
CA LEU A 274 10.92 4.07 -2.97
C LEU A 274 9.83 5.03 -2.49
N ILE A 275 8.97 4.60 -1.58
CA ILE A 275 7.87 5.41 -1.01
C ILE A 275 8.44 6.64 -0.31
N LYS A 276 9.44 6.47 0.56
CA LYS A 276 10.01 7.58 1.32
C LYS A 276 10.71 8.59 0.43
N ASN A 277 11.45 8.13 -0.57
CA ASN A 277 12.09 9.00 -1.54
C ASN A 277 11.04 9.73 -2.39
N PHE A 278 9.98 9.05 -2.82
CA PHE A 278 8.87 9.69 -3.52
C PHE A 278 8.27 10.83 -2.68
N ILE A 279 7.98 10.58 -1.39
CA ILE A 279 7.47 11.60 -0.47
C ILE A 279 8.43 12.78 -0.33
N CYS A 280 9.72 12.51 -0.13
CA CYS A 280 10.70 13.55 0.12
C CYS A 280 10.98 14.41 -1.10
N TYR A 281 11.05 13.82 -2.30
CA TYR A 281 11.50 14.49 -3.52
C TYR A 281 10.37 14.98 -4.44
N PHE A 282 9.16 14.42 -4.34
CA PHE A 282 8.02 14.76 -5.21
C PHE A 282 6.84 15.34 -4.41
N ARG A 283 7.13 16.27 -3.48
CA ARG A 283 6.11 16.90 -2.62
C ARG A 283 5.01 17.61 -3.43
N ASP A 284 5.38 18.34 -4.46
CA ASP A 284 4.42 19.06 -5.31
C ASP A 284 3.50 18.09 -6.05
N LYS A 285 4.05 16.95 -6.50
CA LYS A 285 3.26 15.89 -7.15
C LYS A 285 2.28 15.24 -6.18
N LEU A 286 2.67 15.01 -4.92
CA LEU A 286 1.76 14.52 -3.89
C LEU A 286 0.59 15.48 -3.63
N VAL A 287 0.85 16.78 -3.60
CA VAL A 287 -0.19 17.81 -3.46
C VAL A 287 -1.12 17.79 -4.66
N GLU A 288 -0.57 17.73 -5.88
CA GLU A 288 -1.34 17.61 -7.12
C GLU A 288 -2.24 16.37 -7.09
N MET A 289 -1.68 15.20 -6.77
CA MET A 289 -2.43 13.95 -6.68
C MET A 289 -3.54 14.01 -5.62
N CYS A 290 -3.27 14.62 -4.46
CA CYS A 290 -4.28 14.80 -3.42
C CYS A 290 -5.44 15.67 -3.91
N ASN A 291 -5.14 16.81 -4.54
CA ASN A 291 -6.15 17.73 -5.06
C ASN A 291 -7.01 17.07 -6.15
N LEU A 292 -6.38 16.40 -7.13
CA LEU A 292 -7.08 15.68 -8.19
C LEU A 292 -7.99 14.58 -7.63
N CYS A 293 -7.53 13.87 -6.60
CA CYS A 293 -8.33 12.85 -5.93
C CYS A 293 -9.52 13.45 -5.17
N GLU A 294 -9.33 14.57 -4.45
CA GLU A 294 -10.43 15.27 -3.77
C GLU A 294 -11.48 15.81 -4.76
N GLU A 295 -11.04 16.40 -5.87
CA GLU A 295 -11.92 16.89 -6.94
C GLU A 295 -12.75 15.75 -7.57
N GLU A 296 -12.10 14.63 -7.89
CA GLU A 296 -12.79 13.46 -8.46
C GLU A 296 -13.82 12.90 -7.47
N LEU A 297 -13.45 12.70 -6.20
CA LEU A 297 -14.37 12.23 -5.17
C LEU A 297 -15.55 13.17 -4.93
N TYR A 298 -15.32 14.48 -4.96
CA TYR A 298 -16.39 15.47 -4.85
C TYR A 298 -17.33 15.42 -6.05
N SER A 299 -16.78 15.23 -7.26
CA SER A 299 -17.58 15.09 -8.48
C SER A 299 -18.50 13.86 -8.42
N LEU A 300 -18.00 12.73 -7.89
CA LEU A 300 -18.76 11.50 -7.72
C LEU A 300 -19.89 11.66 -6.71
N LEU A 301 -19.64 12.34 -5.58
CA LEU A 301 -20.68 12.65 -4.59
C LEU A 301 -21.80 13.50 -5.21
N MET A 302 -21.44 14.53 -5.99
CA MET A 302 -22.43 15.38 -6.67
C MET A 302 -23.23 14.65 -7.74
N GLN A 303 -22.64 13.66 -8.42
CA GLN A 303 -23.36 12.80 -9.35
C GLN A 303 -24.35 11.89 -8.63
N GLN A 304 -23.96 11.31 -7.50
CA GLN A 304 -24.84 10.47 -6.68
C GLN A 304 -26.07 11.24 -6.16
N ASP A 305 -25.88 12.45 -5.63
CA ASP A 305 -26.98 13.29 -5.15
C ASP A 305 -27.98 13.63 -6.27
N LYS A 306 -27.48 13.94 -7.48
CA LYS A 306 -28.34 14.20 -8.64
C LYS A 306 -29.14 12.96 -9.04
N THR A 307 -28.52 11.78 -9.05
CA THR A 307 -29.23 10.53 -9.36
C THR A 307 -30.30 10.19 -8.33
N ALA A 308 -30.04 10.44 -7.04
CA ALA A 308 -31.01 10.22 -5.97
C ALA A 308 -32.22 11.17 -6.09
N HIS A 309 -31.99 12.46 -6.38
CA HIS A 309 -33.06 13.42 -6.60
C HIS A 309 -33.90 13.11 -7.84
N GLN A 310 -33.29 12.61 -8.91
CA GLN A 310 -34.01 12.25 -10.14
C GLN A 310 -34.86 11.00 -9.97
N GLN A 311 -34.36 9.98 -9.24
CA GLN A 311 -35.16 8.80 -8.88
C GLN A 311 -36.38 9.16 -8.01
N MET A 312 -36.22 10.08 -7.06
CA MET A 312 -37.36 10.56 -6.25
C MET A 312 -38.40 11.34 -7.05
N ALA A 313 -38.00 12.02 -8.13
CA ALA A 313 -38.93 12.75 -9.00
C ALA A 313 -39.73 11.79 -9.91
N ASP A 314 -39.10 10.73 -10.41
CA ASP A 314 -39.77 9.72 -11.24
C ASP A 314 -40.70 8.82 -10.41
N ASP A 315 -40.30 8.42 -9.20
CA ASP A 315 -41.15 7.62 -8.28
C ASP A 315 -42.30 8.44 -7.68
N GLY A 316 -42.16 9.77 -7.61
CA GLY A 316 -43.20 10.69 -7.16
C GLY A 316 -44.29 10.98 -8.21
N ALA A 317 -44.09 10.59 -9.47
CA ALA A 317 -45.04 10.80 -10.57
C ALA A 317 -46.02 9.62 -10.79
N SER A 318 -45.84 8.48 -10.11
CA SER A 318 -46.80 7.37 -10.16
C SER A 318 -47.87 7.50 -9.05
N MET A 319 -48.83 8.40 -9.26
CA MET A 319 -50.12 8.39 -8.54
C MET A 319 -51.06 7.39 -9.23
N PRO A 320 -51.63 6.39 -8.53
CA PRO A 320 -52.40 5.32 -9.14
C PRO A 320 -53.88 5.69 -9.23
N TRP A 321 -54.29 6.54 -10.17
CA TRP A 321 -55.71 6.67 -10.52
C TRP A 321 -55.94 6.97 -12.01
N GLN A 322 -56.67 6.05 -12.65
CA GLN A 322 -57.49 6.15 -13.88
C GLN A 322 -56.92 5.78 -15.26
N ASN A 323 -57.17 4.50 -15.60
CA ASN A 323 -57.74 3.92 -16.83
C ASN A 323 -57.79 4.67 -18.18
N HIS A 324 -57.43 3.86 -19.19
CA HIS A 324 -57.95 3.70 -20.56
C HIS A 324 -57.36 4.46 -21.76
N HIS A 325 -56.83 3.64 -22.68
CA HIS A 325 -56.73 3.78 -24.13
C HIS A 325 -56.13 5.08 -24.69
N SER A 326 -54.82 5.06 -24.92
CA SER A 326 -54.29 5.70 -26.13
C SER A 326 -53.02 4.98 -26.61
N HIS A 327 -53.10 4.42 -27.82
CA HIS A 327 -51.96 3.92 -28.57
C HIS A 327 -51.08 5.10 -29.00
N HIS A 328 -50.03 5.39 -28.23
CA HIS A 328 -48.95 6.26 -28.70
C HIS A 328 -47.65 5.46 -28.79
N TYR A 329 -47.08 5.51 -29.99
CA TYR A 329 -45.80 4.94 -30.37
C TYR A 329 -44.70 5.33 -29.39
N TYR A 330 -44.20 4.35 -28.64
CA TYR A 330 -42.90 4.45 -27.98
C TYR A 330 -41.83 4.57 -29.06
N SER A 331 -41.30 5.78 -29.23
CA SER A 331 -40.01 5.97 -29.89
C SER A 331 -38.93 5.62 -28.85
N PRO A 332 -38.00 4.70 -29.14
CA PRO A 332 -36.96 4.34 -28.19
C PRO A 332 -35.95 5.49 -28.11
N SER A 333 -36.15 6.40 -27.15
CA SER A 333 -35.11 7.35 -26.75
C SER A 333 -33.90 6.55 -26.28
N SER A 334 -32.80 6.72 -27.02
CA SER A 334 -31.50 6.10 -26.83
C SER A 334 -31.13 5.95 -25.34
N PRO A 335 -30.64 4.78 -24.89
CA PRO A 335 -30.21 4.62 -23.50
C PRO A 335 -29.08 5.62 -23.24
N ALA A 336 -29.33 6.58 -22.35
CA ALA A 336 -28.29 7.44 -21.82
C ALA A 336 -27.19 6.52 -21.26
N LYS A 337 -26.07 6.43 -21.98
CA LYS A 337 -24.90 5.66 -21.53
C LYS A 337 -24.57 6.19 -20.14
N LYS A 338 -24.85 5.40 -19.09
CA LYS A 338 -24.33 5.65 -17.74
C LYS A 338 -22.82 5.79 -17.92
N ALA A 339 -22.32 7.03 -17.84
CA ALA A 339 -20.90 7.28 -17.91
C ALA A 339 -20.28 6.47 -16.77
N VAL A 340 -19.49 5.46 -17.11
CA VAL A 340 -18.74 4.70 -16.12
C VAL A 340 -17.86 5.74 -15.42
N PRO A 341 -17.93 5.86 -14.09
CA PRO A 341 -17.09 6.81 -13.38
C PRO A 341 -15.64 6.53 -13.74
N ASN A 342 -14.97 7.56 -14.25
CA ASN A 342 -13.53 7.51 -14.45
C ASN A 342 -12.92 7.50 -13.05
N PHE A 343 -12.11 6.50 -12.73
CA PHE A 343 -11.40 6.38 -11.44
C PHE A 343 -9.91 6.72 -11.60
N ALA A 344 -9.57 7.44 -12.66
CA ALA A 344 -8.20 7.72 -13.06
C ALA A 344 -7.45 8.59 -12.05
N ASN A 345 -8.11 9.29 -11.12
CA ASN A 345 -7.43 10.17 -10.17
C ASN A 345 -7.42 9.64 -8.72
N LEU A 346 -7.77 8.37 -8.49
CA LEU A 346 -7.75 7.77 -7.14
C LEU A 346 -6.35 7.33 -6.65
N HIS A 347 -5.30 7.62 -7.42
CA HIS A 347 -3.92 7.24 -7.11
C HIS A 347 -3.44 7.67 -5.72
N PHE A 348 -3.83 8.85 -5.24
CA PHE A 348 -3.44 9.31 -3.91
C PHE A 348 -4.04 8.46 -2.79
N LYS A 349 -5.30 8.03 -2.96
CA LYS A 349 -5.95 7.11 -2.02
C LYS A 349 -5.20 5.79 -1.96
N THR A 350 -4.94 5.21 -3.12
CA THR A 350 -4.16 3.98 -3.27
C THR A 350 -2.77 4.10 -2.65
N PHE A 351 -2.10 5.24 -2.84
CA PHE A 351 -0.80 5.50 -2.23
C PHE A 351 -0.84 5.47 -0.70
N LEU A 352 -1.85 6.07 -0.07
CA LEU A 352 -2.05 5.99 1.39
C LEU A 352 -2.32 4.56 1.84
N GLU A 353 -3.14 3.81 1.11
CA GLU A 353 -3.43 2.41 1.43
C GLU A 353 -2.24 1.47 1.20
N LEU A 354 -1.38 1.77 0.23
CA LEU A 354 -0.11 1.09 0.00
C LEU A 354 0.80 1.23 1.22
N ILE A 355 0.95 2.45 1.75
CA ILE A 355 1.68 2.70 3.00
C ILE A 355 1.01 1.93 4.15
N ALA A 356 -0.31 2.03 4.29
CA ALA A 356 -1.03 1.31 5.34
C ALA A 356 -0.78 -0.21 5.30
N THR A 357 -0.75 -0.81 4.10
CA THR A 357 -0.52 -2.24 3.89
C THR A 357 0.94 -2.62 4.18
N LEU A 358 1.89 -1.81 3.71
CA LEU A 358 3.33 -2.07 3.91
C LEU A 358 3.69 -2.11 5.41
N TYR A 359 3.14 -1.18 6.20
CA TYR A 359 3.42 -1.06 7.63
C TYR A 359 2.40 -1.78 8.52
N GLU A 360 1.52 -2.62 7.97
CA GLU A 360 0.49 -3.31 8.76
C GLU A 360 1.11 -4.37 9.71
N ARG A 361 2.18 -5.03 9.27
CA ARG A 361 2.82 -6.12 10.02
C ARG A 361 3.82 -5.61 11.06
N GLU A 362 3.94 -6.35 12.16
CA GLU A 362 4.78 -5.97 13.30
C GLU A 362 6.15 -6.68 13.31
N THR A 363 6.83 -6.72 12.16
CA THR A 363 8.21 -7.24 12.13
C THR A 363 9.20 -6.17 12.59
N GLU A 364 10.33 -6.56 13.19
CA GLU A 364 11.35 -5.62 13.67
C GLU A 364 11.84 -4.65 12.58
N GLN A 365 11.98 -5.15 11.35
CA GLN A 365 12.37 -4.34 10.19
C GLN A 365 11.31 -3.28 9.86
N ILE A 366 10.03 -3.65 9.81
CA ILE A 366 8.94 -2.71 9.52
C ILE A 366 8.82 -1.67 10.64
N VAL A 367 8.97 -2.10 11.90
CA VAL A 367 8.98 -1.20 13.06
C VAL A 367 10.13 -0.20 13.00
N ARG A 368 11.31 -0.62 12.54
CA ARG A 368 12.43 0.29 12.31
C ARG A 368 12.08 1.31 11.21
N CYS A 369 11.54 0.83 10.09
CA CYS A 369 11.22 1.65 8.93
C CYS A 369 10.12 2.68 9.21
N SER A 370 9.08 2.33 9.98
CA SER A 370 7.95 3.22 10.30
C SER A 370 8.33 4.39 11.22
N ARG A 371 9.34 4.23 12.09
CA ARG A 371 9.79 5.29 13.02
C ARG A 371 10.22 6.57 12.30
N GLU A 372 10.74 6.44 11.08
CA GLU A 372 11.19 7.59 10.28
C GLU A 372 10.03 8.55 9.93
N PHE A 373 8.78 8.08 9.89
CA PHE A 373 7.61 8.96 9.68
C PHE A 373 7.29 9.84 10.88
N THR A 374 7.77 9.46 12.06
CA THR A 374 7.56 10.20 13.32
C THR A 374 8.81 10.93 13.80
N ASP A 375 9.94 10.72 13.14
CA ASP A 375 11.20 11.37 13.49
C ASP A 375 11.22 12.81 12.96
N PRO A 376 11.30 13.84 13.83
CA PRO A 376 11.39 15.23 13.38
C PRO A 376 12.65 15.53 12.55
N ASN A 377 13.69 14.69 12.64
CA ASN A 377 14.88 14.82 11.79
C ASN A 377 14.63 14.38 10.35
N CYS A 378 13.54 13.66 10.09
CA CYS A 378 13.10 13.27 8.76
C CYS A 378 12.01 14.23 8.26
N GLU A 379 12.35 15.52 8.12
CA GLU A 379 11.40 16.62 7.87
C GLU A 379 10.40 16.31 6.74
N GLY A 380 10.84 15.73 5.62
CA GLY A 380 9.95 15.40 4.49
C GLY A 380 8.86 14.37 4.84
N LEU A 381 9.17 13.35 5.62
CA LEU A 381 8.21 12.33 6.04
C LEU A 381 7.30 12.85 7.16
N TYR A 382 7.88 13.57 8.12
CA TYR A 382 7.13 14.20 9.21
C TYR A 382 6.12 15.23 8.68
N ASP A 383 6.56 16.11 7.77
CA ASP A 383 5.73 17.12 7.11
C ASP A 383 4.62 16.47 6.27
N PHE A 384 4.90 15.37 5.57
CA PHE A 384 3.88 14.58 4.88
C PHE A 384 2.78 14.09 5.83
N VAL A 385 3.14 13.52 6.98
CA VAL A 385 2.16 13.09 7.98
C VAL A 385 1.38 14.30 8.52
N PHE A 386 2.05 15.42 8.77
CA PHE A 386 1.40 16.60 9.33
C PHE A 386 0.41 17.26 8.36
N ARG A 387 0.80 17.50 7.10
CA ARG A 387 -0.02 18.19 6.09
C ARG A 387 -1.29 17.41 5.74
N ASN A 388 -1.20 16.09 5.65
CA ASN A 388 -2.34 15.23 5.30
C ASN A 388 -3.44 15.17 6.38
N ARG A 389 -3.23 15.82 7.53
CA ARG A 389 -4.31 16.08 8.50
C ARG A 389 -5.39 17.00 7.94
N ALA A 390 -5.08 17.82 6.94
CA ALA A 390 -6.02 18.75 6.32
C ALA A 390 -6.94 18.11 5.25
N ILE A 391 -6.72 16.84 4.88
CA ILE A 391 -7.59 16.11 3.95
C ILE A 391 -9.06 16.23 4.38
N SER A 392 -9.89 16.65 3.43
CA SER A 392 -11.30 16.98 3.62
C SER A 392 -12.24 15.86 3.15
N ALA A 393 -11.88 15.14 2.08
CA ALA A 393 -12.71 14.08 1.53
C ALA A 393 -12.80 12.87 2.50
N PRO A 394 -14.01 12.38 2.86
CA PRO A 394 -14.17 11.31 3.85
C PRO A 394 -13.45 10.01 3.51
N SER A 395 -13.49 9.57 2.25
CA SER A 395 -12.82 8.33 1.80
C SER A 395 -11.30 8.42 1.91
N LEU A 396 -10.71 9.55 1.53
CA LEU A 396 -9.27 9.82 1.72
C LEU A 396 -8.92 9.92 3.21
N LYS A 397 -9.81 10.52 4.02
CA LYS A 397 -9.60 10.60 5.46
C LYS A 397 -9.52 9.21 6.11
N ILE A 398 -10.36 8.27 5.68
CA ILE A 398 -10.34 6.88 6.15
C ILE A 398 -9.02 6.22 5.74
N ALA A 399 -8.59 6.36 4.49
CA ALA A 399 -7.32 5.81 4.02
C ALA A 399 -6.12 6.39 4.80
N TYR A 400 -6.11 7.70 5.05
CA TYR A 400 -5.11 8.37 5.87
C TYR A 400 -5.10 7.88 7.33
N LEU A 401 -6.27 7.69 7.95
CA LEU A 401 -6.37 7.14 9.31
C LEU A 401 -5.90 5.68 9.38
N SER A 402 -6.19 4.89 8.35
CA SER A 402 -5.67 3.52 8.22
C SER A 402 -4.15 3.51 8.15
N MET A 403 -3.58 4.39 7.31
CA MET A 403 -2.13 4.60 7.21
C MET A 403 -1.51 4.96 8.57
N LEU A 404 -2.08 5.95 9.28
CA LEU A 404 -1.59 6.33 10.61
C LEU A 404 -1.67 5.17 11.60
N THR A 405 -2.74 4.37 11.55
CA THR A 405 -2.91 3.24 12.46
C THR A 405 -1.81 2.21 12.25
N SER A 406 -1.49 1.87 11.00
CA SER A 406 -0.37 0.97 10.66
C SER A 406 0.97 1.53 11.12
N LEU A 407 1.25 2.81 10.87
CA LEU A 407 2.47 3.47 11.34
C LEU A 407 2.58 3.44 12.88
N CYS A 408 1.49 3.70 13.61
CA CYS A 408 1.50 3.78 15.07
C CYS A 408 1.56 2.42 15.80
N LYS A 409 1.02 1.33 15.23
CA LYS A 409 1.09 -0.03 15.83
C LYS A 409 2.53 -0.43 16.17
N SER A 410 3.45 -0.03 15.31
CA SER A 410 4.88 -0.30 15.48
C SER A 410 5.52 0.42 16.68
N ILE A 411 4.95 1.54 17.13
CA ILE A 411 5.53 2.41 18.17
C ILE A 411 5.11 1.94 19.56
N ALA A 412 3.84 1.56 19.75
CA ALA A 412 3.26 1.24 21.05
C ALA A 412 3.95 0.07 21.80
N LYS A 413 4.59 -0.87 21.09
CA LYS A 413 5.25 -2.03 21.68
C LYS A 413 6.70 -1.81 22.13
N VAL A 414 7.34 -0.74 21.67
CA VAL A 414 8.75 -0.47 21.98
C VAL A 414 8.89 0.26 23.31
N THR A 415 7.82 0.89 23.79
CA THR A 415 7.76 1.58 25.08
C THR A 415 6.79 0.94 26.07
N PRO A 416 7.07 -0.25 26.63
CA PRO A 416 6.53 -0.62 27.94
C PRO A 416 7.32 0.07 29.07
N ASN A 417 8.61 0.36 28.87
CA ASN A 417 9.55 0.73 29.95
C ASN A 417 10.01 2.19 29.98
N VAL A 418 9.60 3.05 29.03
CA VAL A 418 10.07 4.46 28.97
C VAL A 418 8.98 5.46 29.37
N LEU A 419 7.70 5.07 29.39
CA LEU A 419 6.58 5.93 29.80
C LEU A 419 6.31 5.90 31.32
N GLN A 420 7.26 5.42 32.14
CA GLN A 420 7.23 5.58 33.60
C GLN A 420 7.98 6.82 34.10
N THR A 421 8.30 7.75 33.21
CA THR A 421 8.71 9.10 33.62
C THR A 421 7.55 10.06 33.38
N ASP A 422 6.95 10.50 34.48
CA ASP A 422 5.90 11.52 34.57
C ASP A 422 6.40 12.90 34.10
N GLU A 423 6.71 13.05 32.81
CA GLU A 423 6.86 14.36 32.19
C GLU A 423 5.79 14.54 31.12
N CYS A 424 4.58 14.85 31.61
CA CYS A 424 3.59 15.56 30.83
C CYS A 424 4.23 16.84 30.25
N PHE A 425 4.19 16.97 28.92
CA PHE A 425 4.43 18.22 28.21
C PHE A 425 3.69 19.38 28.90
N PRO A 426 4.37 20.44 29.39
CA PRO A 426 3.68 21.60 29.92
C PRO A 426 3.17 22.45 28.74
N LEU A 427 1.85 22.44 28.53
CA LEU A 427 1.16 23.48 27.78
C LEU A 427 1.27 24.80 28.57
N GLN A 428 2.30 25.59 28.29
CA GLN A 428 2.34 26.99 28.73
C GLN A 428 1.35 27.81 27.89
N THR A 429 0.18 28.11 28.45
CA THR A 429 -0.69 29.16 27.93
C THR A 429 -0.11 30.55 28.26
N PRO A 430 0.12 31.44 27.28
CA PRO A 430 0.42 32.84 27.56
C PRO A 430 -0.84 33.52 28.12
N ARG A 431 -0.73 34.18 29.28
CA ARG A 431 -1.76 35.07 29.81
C ARG A 431 -1.91 36.28 28.87
N GLN A 432 -3.05 36.41 28.20
CA GLN A 432 -3.45 37.67 27.55
C GLN A 432 -4.20 38.57 28.55
N PRO A 433 -3.96 39.90 28.54
CA PRO A 433 -4.76 40.85 29.29
C PRO A 433 -6.14 41.10 28.64
N ARG A 434 -7.15 41.36 29.47
CA ARG A 434 -8.55 41.63 29.08
C ARG A 434 -8.65 42.82 28.11
N PRO A 435 -9.51 42.77 27.07
CA PRO A 435 -9.74 43.95 26.23
C PRO A 435 -10.74 44.90 26.88
N ASN A 436 -10.33 46.16 27.04
CA ASN A 436 -11.25 47.27 27.31
C ASN A 436 -12.07 47.56 26.05
N LEU A 437 -13.39 47.71 26.23
CA LEU A 437 -14.35 48.11 25.22
C LEU A 437 -14.08 49.56 24.77
N LEU A 438 -13.69 49.74 23.51
CA LEU A 438 -13.71 51.04 22.82
C LEU A 438 -14.81 51.03 21.74
N PRO A 439 -15.52 52.15 21.53
CA PRO A 439 -16.65 52.20 20.61
C PRO A 439 -16.22 52.22 19.14
N PHE A 440 -17.04 51.54 18.33
CA PHE A 440 -16.87 51.32 16.89
C PHE A 440 -16.84 52.63 16.10
N ASN A 441 -15.72 52.93 15.44
CA ASN A 441 -15.66 53.93 14.37
C ASN A 441 -15.57 53.24 13.00
N LYS A 442 -16.52 53.60 12.11
CA LYS A 442 -16.59 53.18 10.70
C LYS A 442 -15.27 53.55 9.98
N ARG A 443 -14.79 52.64 9.13
CA ARG A 443 -13.54 52.66 8.34
C ARG A 443 -12.31 52.04 9.03
N ARG A 444 -12.34 50.72 9.23
CA ARG A 444 -11.13 49.89 9.07
C ARG A 444 -11.27 49.05 7.81
N ARG A 445 -10.31 49.19 6.90
CA ARG A 445 -10.11 48.25 5.79
C ARG A 445 -9.89 46.86 6.39
N LEU A 446 -10.49 45.84 5.80
CA LEU A 446 -10.34 44.43 6.19
C LEU A 446 -8.85 44.11 6.34
N ASN A 447 -8.43 43.79 7.56
CA ASN A 447 -7.07 43.42 7.88
C ASN A 447 -6.86 41.95 7.41
N PRO A 448 -5.89 41.64 6.55
CA PRO A 448 -5.74 40.31 5.94
C PRO A 448 -5.17 39.22 6.87
N GLY A 449 -5.10 39.47 8.18
CA GLY A 449 -4.42 38.60 9.15
C GLY A 449 -5.27 37.50 9.80
N GLU A 450 -6.58 37.48 9.59
CA GLU A 450 -7.46 36.52 10.26
C GLU A 450 -8.48 35.94 9.27
N TRP A 451 -7.96 35.09 8.39
CA TRP A 451 -8.76 34.24 7.54
C TRP A 451 -8.96 32.88 8.21
N GLN A 452 -10.13 32.29 8.05
CA GLN A 452 -10.43 30.95 8.57
C GLN A 452 -11.08 30.10 7.48
N LEU A 453 -10.87 28.78 7.56
CA LEU A 453 -11.59 27.84 6.71
C LEU A 453 -13.07 27.86 7.10
N GLY A 454 -13.92 28.33 6.18
CA GLY A 454 -15.37 28.19 6.29
C GLY A 454 -15.84 26.77 6.00
N ALA A 455 -17.12 26.52 6.26
CA ALA A 455 -17.78 25.33 5.74
C ALA A 455 -17.60 25.28 4.20
N TYR A 456 -17.30 24.11 3.65
CA TYR A 456 -16.94 23.90 2.22
C TYR A 456 -15.56 24.43 1.79
N GLY A 457 -14.61 24.61 2.72
CA GLY A 457 -13.21 24.95 2.39
C GLY A 457 -13.01 26.38 1.85
N LYS A 458 -14.08 27.20 1.79
CA LYS A 458 -13.97 28.60 1.39
C LYS A 458 -13.28 29.41 2.48
N ILE A 459 -12.26 30.15 2.11
CA ILE A 459 -11.56 31.09 3.00
C ILE A 459 -12.54 32.23 3.32
N LEU A 460 -13.03 32.28 4.56
CA LEU A 460 -13.93 33.33 5.03
C LEU A 460 -13.18 34.28 5.98
N PRO A 461 -13.53 35.58 5.99
CA PRO A 461 -13.05 36.48 7.03
C PRO A 461 -13.53 35.96 8.39
N ARG A 462 -12.66 36.03 9.41
CA ARG A 462 -13.00 35.57 10.77
C ARG A 462 -14.18 36.38 11.31
N LEU A 463 -15.30 35.71 11.48
CA LEU A 463 -16.50 36.28 12.10
C LEU A 463 -16.37 36.21 13.63
N PRO A 464 -16.92 37.17 14.38
CA PRO A 464 -16.96 37.10 15.84
C PRO A 464 -17.63 35.81 16.32
N GLU A 465 -17.15 35.24 17.42
CA GLU A 465 -17.81 34.11 18.08
C GLU A 465 -19.28 34.46 18.38
N GLY A 466 -20.18 33.54 18.09
CA GLY A 466 -21.64 33.72 18.19
C GLY A 466 -22.33 34.22 16.92
N THR A 467 -21.59 34.61 15.88
CA THR A 467 -22.18 35.03 14.60
C THR A 467 -22.95 33.88 13.94
N ARG A 468 -24.20 34.11 13.53
CA ARG A 468 -25.02 33.13 12.81
C ARG A 468 -24.85 33.27 11.29
N CYS A 469 -24.52 32.17 10.62
CA CYS A 469 -24.49 32.08 9.17
C CYS A 469 -25.50 31.00 8.73
N GLY A 470 -26.74 31.42 8.47
CA GLY A 470 -27.84 30.49 8.25
C GLY A 470 -28.14 29.66 9.51
N GLY A 471 -28.14 28.34 9.37
CA GLY A 471 -28.33 27.40 10.50
C GLY A 471 -27.07 27.09 11.31
N LEU A 472 -25.92 27.66 10.95
CA LEU A 472 -24.63 27.44 11.61
C LEU A 472 -24.26 28.62 12.51
N VAL A 473 -23.56 28.34 13.61
CA VAL A 473 -23.08 29.32 14.58
C VAL A 473 -21.55 29.33 14.58
N MET A 474 -20.96 30.52 14.61
CA MET A 474 -19.51 30.71 14.66
C MET A 474 -18.99 30.40 16.07
N GLY A 475 -18.18 29.36 16.21
CA GLY A 475 -17.47 29.02 17.44
C GLY A 475 -16.01 29.45 17.40
N LYS A 476 -15.28 29.17 18.50
CA LYS A 476 -13.85 29.47 18.62
C LYS A 476 -12.97 28.90 17.49
N TYR A 477 -13.41 27.82 16.86
CA TYR A 477 -12.64 27.06 15.87
C TYR A 477 -13.32 26.92 14.50
N GLY A 478 -14.46 27.57 14.26
CA GLY A 478 -15.19 27.42 12.98
C GLY A 478 -16.70 27.51 13.12
N LEU A 479 -17.40 27.46 11.98
CA LEU A 479 -18.85 27.33 11.93
C LEU A 479 -19.26 25.91 12.32
N TYR A 480 -20.24 25.78 13.22
CA TYR A 480 -20.79 24.50 13.63
C TYR A 480 -22.32 24.53 13.64
N ASN A 481 -22.95 23.37 13.49
CA ASN A 481 -24.39 23.26 13.69
C ASN A 481 -24.68 23.15 15.19
N PRO A 482 -25.44 24.08 15.79
CA PRO A 482 -25.67 24.11 17.23
C PRO A 482 -26.35 22.85 17.76
N LYS A 483 -27.18 22.17 16.94
CA LYS A 483 -27.81 20.90 17.33
C LYS A 483 -26.78 19.77 17.47
N VAL A 484 -25.86 19.68 16.52
CA VAL A 484 -24.78 18.67 16.53
C VAL A 484 -23.81 18.94 17.66
N ARG A 485 -23.49 20.21 17.93
CA ARG A 485 -22.62 20.59 19.03
C ARG A 485 -23.23 20.28 20.40
N ALA A 486 -24.52 20.55 20.59
CA ALA A 486 -25.23 20.19 21.81
C ALA A 486 -25.23 18.67 22.05
N LEU A 487 -25.44 17.87 20.99
CA LEU A 487 -25.31 16.42 21.04
C LEU A 487 -23.89 15.98 21.40
N GLN A 488 -22.87 16.60 20.80
CA GLN A 488 -21.48 16.29 21.10
C GLN A 488 -21.11 16.64 22.55
N GLU A 489 -21.58 17.78 23.06
CA GLU A 489 -21.39 18.22 24.44
C GLU A 489 -22.13 17.33 25.46
N GLU A 490 -23.26 16.74 25.07
CA GLU A 490 -23.94 15.72 25.90
C GLU A 490 -23.22 14.36 25.88
N CYS A 491 -22.70 13.96 24.71
CA CYS A 491 -22.10 12.63 24.52
C CYS A 491 -20.68 12.51 25.07
N TYR A 492 -19.85 13.54 24.86
CA TYR A 492 -18.42 13.49 25.13
C TYR A 492 -18.06 13.22 26.61
N PRO A 493 -18.71 13.85 27.61
CA PRO A 493 -18.42 13.59 29.02
C PRO A 493 -18.74 12.15 29.43
N LYS A 494 -19.84 11.59 28.91
CA LYS A 494 -20.28 10.21 29.20
C LYS A 494 -19.29 9.19 28.60
N MET A 495 -18.81 9.44 27.39
CA MET A 495 -17.78 8.59 26.76
C MET A 495 -16.45 8.65 27.51
N MET A 496 -16.02 9.83 27.98
CA MET A 496 -14.80 9.98 28.78
C MET A 496 -14.92 9.31 30.16
N ALA A 497 -16.14 9.16 30.68
CA ALA A 497 -16.43 8.38 31.88
C ALA A 497 -16.47 6.85 31.64
N GLY A 498 -16.13 6.39 30.43
CA GLY A 498 -16.10 4.97 30.08
C GLY A 498 -17.46 4.38 29.75
N VAL A 499 -18.51 5.20 29.58
CA VAL A 499 -19.81 4.72 29.12
C VAL A 499 -19.68 4.34 27.63
N PRO A 500 -20.00 3.10 27.26
CA PRO A 500 -19.86 2.67 25.88
C PRO A 500 -20.84 3.41 24.96
N THR A 501 -20.45 3.62 23.71
CA THR A 501 -21.09 4.54 22.75
C THR A 501 -22.58 4.31 22.55
N GLU A 502 -23.02 3.06 22.65
CA GLU A 502 -24.41 2.63 22.51
C GLU A 502 -25.32 3.07 23.66
N ARG A 503 -24.74 3.40 24.83
CA ARG A 503 -25.45 3.78 26.06
C ARG A 503 -25.43 5.28 26.34
N VAL A 504 -24.84 6.06 25.45
CA VAL A 504 -24.59 7.49 25.68
C VAL A 504 -25.90 8.28 25.65
N ASN A 505 -26.81 7.94 24.72
CA ASN A 505 -28.14 8.54 24.59
C ASN A 505 -29.25 7.50 24.66
N ARG A 506 -30.42 7.91 25.17
CA ARG A 506 -31.61 7.04 25.29
C ARG A 506 -32.07 6.48 23.94
N THR A 507 -31.96 7.27 22.87
CA THR A 507 -32.28 6.83 21.50
C THR A 507 -31.32 5.76 21.01
N GLN A 508 -30.02 5.94 21.23
CA GLN A 508 -28.99 4.96 20.87
C GLN A 508 -29.16 3.66 21.66
N GLU A 509 -29.49 3.75 22.95
CA GLU A 509 -29.76 2.56 23.77
C GLU A 509 -30.98 1.79 23.25
N ILE A 510 -32.07 2.48 22.89
CA ILE A 510 -33.25 1.83 22.28
C ILE A 510 -32.88 1.15 20.97
N THR A 511 -32.15 1.83 20.09
CA THR A 511 -31.70 1.26 18.80
C THR A 511 -30.81 0.04 19.02
N PHE A 512 -29.90 0.10 19.98
CA PHE A 512 -29.01 -1.01 20.31
C PHE A 512 -29.78 -2.21 20.89
N GLN A 513 -30.78 -1.97 21.73
CA GLN A 513 -31.68 -3.02 22.23
C GLN A 513 -32.49 -3.64 21.10
N MET A 514 -32.99 -2.85 20.14
CA MET A 514 -33.65 -3.39 18.94
C MET A 514 -32.71 -4.27 18.12
N CYS A 515 -31.46 -3.86 17.92
CA CYS A 515 -30.46 -4.68 17.24
C CYS A 515 -30.20 -6.01 17.97
N LYS A 516 -30.09 -6.00 19.30
CA LYS A 516 -29.95 -7.25 20.09
C LYS A 516 -31.13 -8.18 19.88
N TRP A 517 -32.35 -7.67 19.92
CA TRP A 517 -33.55 -8.46 19.67
C TRP A 517 -33.58 -9.05 18.26
N MET A 518 -33.20 -8.27 17.23
CA MET A 518 -33.12 -8.79 15.85
C MET A 518 -32.10 -9.93 15.72
N VAL A 519 -30.93 -9.82 16.35
CA VAL A 519 -29.92 -10.90 16.34
C VAL A 519 -30.46 -12.15 17.03
N ILE A 520 -31.11 -12.00 18.19
CA ILE A 520 -31.72 -13.13 18.91
C ILE A 520 -32.77 -13.83 18.04
N VAL A 521 -33.67 -13.06 17.41
CA VAL A 521 -34.70 -13.60 16.50
C VAL A 521 -34.06 -14.34 15.32
N SER A 522 -33.00 -13.78 14.72
CA SER A 522 -32.27 -14.42 13.62
C SER A 522 -31.65 -15.76 14.02
N VAL A 523 -31.07 -15.85 15.23
CA VAL A 523 -30.53 -17.12 15.77
C VAL A 523 -31.63 -18.15 15.96
N PHE A 524 -32.80 -17.75 16.50
CA PHE A 524 -33.94 -18.66 16.64
C PHE A 524 -34.48 -19.15 15.30
N ILE A 525 -34.60 -18.27 14.30
CA ILE A 525 -35.01 -18.65 12.95
C ILE A 525 -34.01 -19.65 12.36
N THR A 526 -32.71 -19.40 12.52
CA THR A 526 -31.66 -20.30 12.01
C THR A 526 -31.71 -21.67 12.69
N ALA A 527 -31.84 -21.70 14.02
CA ALA A 527 -31.96 -22.93 14.78
C ALA A 527 -33.24 -23.71 14.41
N HIS A 528 -34.35 -23.01 14.19
CA HIS A 528 -35.60 -23.62 13.74
C HIS A 528 -35.47 -24.23 12.34
N ASN A 529 -34.87 -23.50 11.39
CA ASN A 529 -34.61 -24.01 10.03
C ASN A 529 -33.66 -25.22 10.05
N PHE A 530 -32.68 -25.22 10.95
CA PHE A 530 -31.77 -26.36 11.12
C PHE A 530 -32.48 -27.58 11.71
N ALA A 531 -33.33 -27.38 12.74
CA ALA A 531 -34.16 -28.45 13.30
C ALA A 531 -35.13 -29.02 12.25
N MET A 532 -35.69 -28.17 11.39
CA MET A 532 -36.49 -28.59 10.24
C MET A 532 -35.71 -29.49 9.28
N MET A 533 -34.44 -29.18 8.99
CA MET A 533 -33.61 -30.04 8.14
C MET A 533 -33.32 -31.40 8.77
N LEU A 534 -33.11 -31.47 10.08
CA LEU A 534 -32.74 -32.72 10.77
C LEU A 534 -33.94 -33.62 11.06
N TYR A 535 -35.08 -33.03 11.44
CA TYR A 535 -36.24 -33.76 11.96
C TYR A 535 -37.49 -33.64 11.09
N GLY A 536 -37.52 -32.70 10.14
CA GLY A 536 -38.64 -32.54 9.22
C GLY A 536 -38.66 -33.65 8.18
N THR A 537 -39.70 -34.47 8.21
CA THR A 537 -40.00 -35.41 7.12
C THR A 537 -41.04 -34.80 6.18
N LYS A 538 -41.07 -35.24 4.91
CA LYS A 538 -42.05 -34.76 3.91
C LYS A 538 -43.51 -34.90 4.38
N GLU A 539 -43.79 -35.89 5.22
CA GLU A 539 -45.15 -36.20 5.69
C GLU A 539 -45.57 -35.37 6.91
N LYS A 540 -44.62 -34.83 7.68
CA LYS A 540 -44.89 -34.04 8.90
C LYS A 540 -43.85 -32.91 9.07
N PRO A 541 -43.96 -31.82 8.30
CA PRO A 541 -43.13 -30.64 8.55
C PRO A 541 -43.43 -30.07 9.95
N LEU A 542 -42.45 -29.44 10.60
CA LEU A 542 -42.73 -28.69 11.83
C LEU A 542 -43.42 -27.35 11.51
N TRP A 543 -44.21 -26.86 12.46
CA TRP A 543 -44.83 -25.53 12.42
C TRP A 543 -43.78 -24.43 12.24
N PRO A 544 -43.97 -23.38 11.40
CA PRO A 544 -45.22 -22.99 10.75
C PRO A 544 -45.47 -23.62 9.36
N TYR A 545 -44.56 -24.45 8.86
CA TYR A 545 -44.68 -25.01 7.50
C TYR A 545 -45.87 -25.96 7.32
N THR A 546 -46.42 -26.49 8.42
CA THR A 546 -47.68 -27.24 8.43
C THR A 546 -48.86 -26.44 7.86
N LEU A 547 -48.89 -25.12 8.07
CA LEU A 547 -49.99 -24.25 7.63
C LEU A 547 -50.06 -24.10 6.11
N PHE A 548 -48.97 -24.37 5.39
CA PHE A 548 -48.91 -24.25 3.93
C PHE A 548 -49.31 -25.54 3.20
N MET A 549 -49.27 -26.69 3.88
CA MET A 549 -49.68 -27.98 3.32
C MET A 549 -51.19 -28.20 3.38
N GLU A 550 -51.89 -27.57 4.33
CA GLU A 550 -53.34 -27.75 4.53
C GLU A 550 -54.21 -27.04 3.47
N LYS A 551 -53.60 -26.34 2.50
CA LYS A 551 -54.29 -25.59 1.44
C LYS A 551 -54.12 -26.17 0.02
N SER A 552 -53.48 -27.33 -0.11
CA SER A 552 -53.21 -27.96 -1.41
C SER A 552 -54.13 -29.13 -1.77
N ASP A 553 -55.18 -29.38 -0.96
CA ASP A 553 -56.36 -30.18 -1.31
C ASP A 553 -57.53 -29.25 -1.65
#